data_AF-A0A060Z8F9-F1
#
_entry.id   AF-A0A060Z8F9-F1
#
_cell.length_a   1.000
_cell.length_b   1.000
_cell.length_c   1.000
_cell.angle_alpha   90.00
_cell.angle_beta   90.00
_cell.angle_gamma   90.00
#
_symmetry.space_group_name_H-M   'P 1'
#
loop_
_entity.id
_entity.type
_entity.pdbx_description
1 polymer ?
#
loop_
_entity_poly.entity_id
_entity_poly.type
_entity_poly.pdbx_seq_one_letter_code
_entity_poly.pdbx_strand_id
1 'polypeptide(L)'
;MRYKATDPRNQCNDRFVLSKGHAAPILYAAWAEAGFVKEADLINLRKIDSDLEGHPTPKLEFVDVATGSLGQGLGAACGMAYTGKHFDKSSYRVYCMMGDGECSEGAVWEAMAFGSHYNLDNLVAVIDANRLGQSEAAPLKHDMDVYRKRCEAFGWNTYVVDGHDVEELCKALWQAQQVKGKPTMIVAKTFKGRGLKGIENTDNWHGKPLPKDRAEEAIKDLESQIQNPNKTICPELPNEDTAPADLSPITLPSPPNYKIGDKVHTHTADLSPFTLPSPSY
;
A
#
# COMPACT_ATOMS: atom_id res chain seq x y z
N MET A 1 -5.18 -10.18 -5.76
CA MET A 1 -5.44 -8.89 -6.44
C MET A 1 -5.83 -9.16 -7.87
N ARG A 2 -6.57 -8.24 -8.48
CA ARG A 2 -6.91 -8.26 -9.91
C ARG A 2 -6.21 -7.11 -10.62
N TYR A 3 -5.34 -7.37 -11.59
CA TYR A 3 -4.62 -6.31 -12.30
C TYR A 3 -4.05 -6.79 -13.63
N LYS A 4 -3.84 -5.85 -14.55
CA LYS A 4 -3.15 -6.08 -15.82
C LYS A 4 -1.65 -5.91 -15.62
N ALA A 5 -0.90 -7.01 -15.62
CA ALA A 5 0.55 -6.95 -15.45
C ALA A 5 1.25 -6.10 -16.52
N THR A 6 0.73 -6.09 -17.75
CA THR A 6 1.27 -5.32 -18.88
C THR A 6 0.91 -3.84 -18.86
N ASP A 7 -0.03 -3.42 -18.00
CA ASP A 7 -0.50 -2.05 -17.87
C ASP A 7 -0.72 -1.71 -16.39
N PRO A 8 0.36 -1.50 -15.62
CA PRO A 8 0.26 -1.31 -14.17
C PRO A 8 -0.58 -0.09 -13.76
N ARG A 9 -0.61 0.96 -14.59
CA ARG A 9 -1.39 2.19 -14.38
C ARG A 9 -2.86 2.08 -14.80
N ASN A 10 -3.32 0.90 -15.21
CA ASN A 10 -4.70 0.73 -15.63
C ASN A 10 -5.67 1.16 -14.52
N GLN A 11 -6.60 2.05 -14.85
CA GLN A 11 -7.58 2.63 -13.93
C GLN A 11 -8.53 1.62 -13.28
N CYS A 12 -8.60 0.39 -13.79
CA CYS A 12 -9.43 -0.69 -13.26
C CYS A 12 -8.65 -1.63 -12.31
N ASN A 13 -7.32 -1.55 -12.26
CA ASN A 13 -6.49 -2.46 -11.44
C ASN A 13 -6.80 -2.33 -9.94
N ASP A 14 -6.72 -3.41 -9.17
CA ASP A 14 -6.52 -3.27 -7.73
C ASP A 14 -5.24 -2.47 -7.46
N ARG A 15 -5.29 -1.57 -6.48
CA ARG A 15 -4.14 -0.73 -6.10
C ARG A 15 -3.35 -1.41 -4.99
N PHE A 16 -2.02 -1.30 -5.04
CA PHE A 16 -1.14 -1.77 -3.98
C PHE A 16 -0.19 -0.66 -3.55
N VAL A 17 -0.21 -0.32 -2.26
CA VAL A 17 0.67 0.66 -1.65
C VAL A 17 1.62 -0.04 -0.69
N LEU A 18 2.90 -0.05 -1.03
CA LEU A 18 3.97 -0.51 -0.14
C LEU A 18 4.35 0.62 0.84
N SER A 19 3.58 0.79 1.91
CA SER A 19 3.83 1.85 2.92
C SER A 19 5.19 1.69 3.60
N LYS A 20 5.58 0.44 3.89
CA LYS A 20 6.95 0.09 4.31
C LYS A 20 7.94 0.10 3.13
N GLY A 21 8.10 1.25 2.48
CA GLY A 21 8.78 1.41 1.19
C GLY A 21 10.22 0.85 1.13
N HIS A 22 10.93 0.74 2.25
CA HIS A 22 12.26 0.12 2.29
C HIS A 22 12.26 -1.36 1.85
N ALA A 23 11.10 -2.01 1.80
CA ALA A 23 10.90 -3.33 1.21
C ALA A 23 10.75 -3.32 -0.32
N ALA A 24 11.11 -2.22 -0.99
CA ALA A 24 11.12 -2.07 -2.45
C ALA A 24 11.61 -3.31 -3.23
N PRO A 25 12.71 -3.99 -2.85
CA PRO A 25 13.20 -5.14 -3.61
C PRO A 25 12.17 -6.27 -3.78
N ILE A 26 11.32 -6.54 -2.78
CA ILE A 26 10.29 -7.60 -2.92
C ILE A 26 9.12 -7.14 -3.79
N LEU A 27 8.81 -5.83 -3.83
CA LEU A 27 7.85 -5.28 -4.78
C LEU A 27 8.37 -5.43 -6.22
N TYR A 28 9.65 -5.15 -6.46
CA TYR A 28 10.25 -5.28 -7.79
C TYR A 28 10.29 -6.74 -8.24
N ALA A 29 10.65 -7.65 -7.32
CA ALA A 29 10.60 -9.09 -7.58
C ALA A 29 9.18 -9.57 -7.93
N ALA A 30 8.15 -9.10 -7.22
CA ALA A 30 6.76 -9.44 -7.53
C ALA A 30 6.33 -8.97 -8.94
N TRP A 31 6.81 -7.81 -9.40
CA TRP A 31 6.56 -7.32 -10.76
C TRP A 31 7.40 -8.03 -11.83
N ALA A 32 8.54 -8.60 -11.46
CA ALA A 32 9.29 -9.50 -12.33
C ALA A 32 8.57 -10.85 -12.51
N GLU A 33 8.06 -11.42 -11.42
CA GLU A 33 7.21 -12.62 -11.44
C GLU A 33 5.92 -12.40 -12.23
N ALA A 34 5.34 -11.20 -12.17
CA ALA A 34 4.18 -10.84 -12.99
C ALA A 34 4.52 -10.58 -14.48
N GLY A 35 5.81 -10.58 -14.85
CA GLY A 35 6.28 -10.41 -16.22
C GLY A 35 6.39 -8.97 -16.72
N PHE A 36 6.30 -7.97 -15.85
CA PHE A 36 6.45 -6.55 -16.23
C PHE A 36 7.90 -6.07 -16.13
N VAL A 37 8.56 -6.38 -15.01
CA VAL A 37 9.99 -6.10 -14.82
C VAL A 37 10.80 -7.26 -15.40
N LYS A 38 11.89 -6.98 -16.11
CA LYS A 38 12.79 -8.06 -16.54
C LYS A 38 13.57 -8.56 -15.33
N GLU A 39 13.61 -9.87 -15.11
CA GLU A 39 14.33 -10.47 -14.00
C GLU A 39 15.80 -10.04 -13.95
N ALA A 40 16.46 -9.94 -15.11
CA ALA A 40 17.85 -9.48 -15.21
C ALA A 40 18.07 -8.04 -14.70
N ASP A 41 17.04 -7.20 -14.70
CA ASP A 41 17.14 -5.81 -14.23
C ASP A 41 17.17 -5.74 -12.69
N LEU A 42 16.69 -6.76 -11.98
CA LEU A 42 16.64 -6.78 -10.51
C LEU A 42 18.02 -6.63 -9.86
N ILE A 43 19.09 -7.09 -10.53
CA ILE A 43 20.46 -6.99 -10.02
C ILE A 43 20.98 -5.55 -10.04
N ASN A 44 20.33 -4.66 -10.81
CA ASN A 44 20.69 -3.25 -10.96
C ASN A 44 20.09 -2.36 -9.87
N LEU A 45 19.41 -2.94 -8.87
CA LEU A 45 18.87 -2.25 -7.70
C LEU A 45 19.86 -1.21 -7.13
N ARG A 46 19.38 0.02 -6.95
CA ARG A 46 20.10 1.18 -6.37
C ARG A 46 21.28 1.71 -7.19
N LYS A 47 21.51 1.22 -8.41
CA LYS A 47 22.49 1.86 -9.31
C LYS A 47 21.94 3.19 -9.85
N ILE A 48 22.84 4.13 -10.13
CA ILE A 48 22.48 5.48 -10.60
C ILE A 48 21.77 5.49 -11.96
N ASP A 49 22.03 4.46 -12.77
CA ASP A 49 21.49 4.24 -14.11
C ASP A 49 20.29 3.28 -14.12
N SER A 50 19.74 2.93 -12.95
CA SER A 50 18.57 2.08 -12.81
C SER A 50 17.42 2.83 -12.15
N ASP A 51 16.21 2.67 -12.68
CA ASP A 51 14.99 3.17 -12.05
C ASP A 51 14.55 2.33 -10.84
N LEU A 52 15.15 1.16 -10.62
CA LEU A 52 14.91 0.34 -9.42
C LEU A 52 15.64 0.95 -8.22
N GLU A 53 15.06 2.01 -7.66
CA GLU A 53 15.61 2.80 -6.57
C GLU A 53 15.47 2.10 -5.20
N GLY A 54 16.16 2.63 -4.17
CA GLY A 54 16.15 2.04 -2.82
C GLY A 54 14.80 2.09 -2.10
N HIS A 55 13.89 2.95 -2.56
CA HIS A 55 12.48 3.05 -2.17
C HIS A 55 11.65 3.23 -3.46
N PRO A 56 10.37 2.83 -3.48
CA PRO A 56 9.52 2.98 -4.67
C PRO A 56 9.31 4.45 -5.01
N THR A 57 9.39 4.80 -6.30
CA THR A 57 9.06 6.14 -6.80
C THR A 57 8.18 6.04 -8.05
N PRO A 58 7.34 7.07 -8.33
CA PRO A 58 6.38 7.01 -9.43
C PRO A 58 6.99 7.11 -10.84
N LYS A 59 8.33 7.14 -10.95
CA LYS A 59 9.03 6.86 -12.22
C LYS A 59 8.74 5.43 -12.70
N LEU A 60 8.48 4.52 -11.76
CA LEU A 60 8.06 3.16 -12.03
C LEU A 60 6.54 3.15 -12.25
N GLU A 61 6.09 2.65 -13.40
CA GLU A 61 4.66 2.59 -13.76
C GLU A 61 3.81 1.83 -12.73
N PHE A 62 4.40 0.86 -12.04
CA PHE A 62 3.71 0.10 -11.00
C PHE A 62 3.73 0.74 -9.61
N VAL A 63 4.16 1.99 -9.50
CA VAL A 63 4.20 2.76 -8.26
C VAL A 63 3.41 4.05 -8.46
N ASP A 64 2.34 4.23 -7.68
CA ASP A 64 1.54 5.46 -7.72
C ASP A 64 2.14 6.57 -6.85
N VAL A 65 2.69 6.22 -5.69
CA VAL A 65 3.20 7.15 -4.68
C VAL A 65 4.54 6.69 -4.11
N ALA A 66 5.41 7.64 -3.81
CA ALA A 66 6.66 7.33 -3.11
C ALA A 66 6.40 7.13 -1.60
N THR A 67 7.00 6.10 -1.01
CA THR A 67 6.71 5.65 0.37
C THR A 67 7.97 5.46 1.22
N GLY A 68 9.05 6.20 0.90
CA GLY A 68 10.30 6.13 1.66
C GLY A 68 10.17 6.67 3.10
N SER A 69 9.30 7.67 3.30
CA SER A 69 8.92 8.14 4.63
C SER A 69 7.75 7.30 5.13
N LEU A 70 7.99 6.56 6.23
CA LEU A 70 7.01 5.67 6.83
C LEU A 70 5.77 6.44 7.31
N GLY A 71 4.63 5.74 7.38
CA GLY A 71 3.37 6.26 7.93
C GLY A 71 2.50 7.00 6.92
N GLN A 72 2.99 7.28 5.71
CA GLN A 72 2.26 8.03 4.69
C GLN A 72 1.42 7.15 3.75
N GLY A 73 1.81 5.89 3.55
CA GLY A 73 1.19 5.02 2.54
C GLY A 73 -0.26 4.68 2.85
N LEU A 74 -0.65 4.51 4.12
CA LEU A 74 -2.04 4.25 4.48
C LEU A 74 -2.96 5.43 4.15
N GLY A 75 -2.48 6.66 4.32
CA GLY A 75 -3.21 7.87 3.93
C GLY A 75 -3.45 7.94 2.42
N ALA A 76 -2.41 7.69 1.62
CA ALA A 76 -2.55 7.59 0.16
C ALA A 76 -3.52 6.47 -0.26
N ALA A 77 -3.43 5.30 0.39
CA ALA A 77 -4.34 4.19 0.14
C ALA A 77 -5.80 4.53 0.52
N CYS A 78 -6.01 5.30 1.59
CA CYS A 78 -7.34 5.82 1.94
C CYS A 78 -7.87 6.75 0.84
N GLY A 79 -7.03 7.64 0.29
CA GLY A 79 -7.40 8.50 -0.84
C GLY A 79 -7.81 7.68 -2.08
N MET A 80 -7.02 6.67 -2.45
CA MET A 80 -7.34 5.77 -3.56
C MET A 80 -8.66 5.01 -3.32
N ALA A 81 -8.86 4.48 -2.11
CA ALA A 81 -10.07 3.73 -1.77
C ALA A 81 -11.31 4.63 -1.76
N TYR A 82 -11.17 5.86 -1.22
CA TYR A 82 -12.23 6.87 -1.24
C TYR A 82 -12.62 7.22 -2.67
N THR A 83 -11.64 7.46 -3.55
CA THR A 83 -11.87 7.73 -4.97
C THR A 83 -12.59 6.58 -5.65
N GLY A 84 -12.12 5.34 -5.47
CA GLY A 84 -12.75 4.16 -6.04
C GLY A 84 -14.20 4.00 -5.65
N LYS A 85 -14.51 4.26 -4.38
CA LYS A 85 -15.84 4.09 -3.81
C LYS A 85 -16.79 5.23 -4.18
N HIS A 86 -16.36 6.47 -4.06
CA HIS A 86 -17.24 7.64 -4.10
C HIS A 86 -17.22 8.40 -5.42
N PHE A 87 -16.12 8.36 -6.16
CA PHE A 87 -15.96 9.08 -7.43
C PHE A 87 -16.03 8.13 -8.60
N ASP A 88 -15.10 7.17 -8.70
CA ASP A 88 -15.01 6.23 -9.82
C ASP A 88 -16.19 5.26 -9.82
N LYS A 89 -16.69 4.91 -8.63
CA LYS A 89 -17.70 3.86 -8.41
C LYS A 89 -17.28 2.52 -9.03
N SER A 90 -15.98 2.23 -9.00
CA SER A 90 -15.39 1.03 -9.57
C SER A 90 -15.31 -0.11 -8.54
N SER A 91 -15.22 -1.34 -9.03
CA SER A 91 -15.05 -2.53 -8.19
C SER A 91 -13.62 -2.75 -7.67
N TYR A 92 -12.64 -1.94 -8.07
CA TYR A 92 -11.27 -2.12 -7.60
C TYR A 92 -11.15 -2.00 -6.08
N ARG A 93 -10.19 -2.76 -5.54
CA ARG A 93 -9.81 -2.71 -4.13
C ARG A 93 -8.43 -2.08 -3.97
N VAL A 94 -8.18 -1.58 -2.77
CA VAL A 94 -6.89 -1.00 -2.39
C VAL A 94 -6.28 -1.84 -1.29
N TYR A 95 -5.01 -2.20 -1.47
CA TYR A 95 -4.22 -2.97 -0.51
C TYR A 95 -3.05 -2.12 -0.04
N CYS A 96 -2.83 -2.04 1.27
CA CYS A 96 -1.71 -1.29 1.84
C CYS A 96 -0.90 -2.20 2.77
N MET A 97 0.40 -2.34 2.54
CA MET A 97 1.29 -3.10 3.42
C MET A 97 2.16 -2.16 4.25
N MET A 98 2.04 -2.28 5.57
CA MET A 98 2.75 -1.47 6.57
C MET A 98 3.66 -2.33 7.45
N GLY A 99 4.67 -1.71 8.04
CA GLY A 99 5.45 -2.32 9.13
C GLY A 99 4.81 -2.10 10.50
N ASP A 100 5.12 -2.96 11.46
CA ASP A 100 4.80 -2.75 12.87
C ASP A 100 5.46 -1.51 13.47
N GLY A 101 6.76 -1.31 13.23
CA GLY A 101 7.46 -0.10 13.69
C GLY A 101 6.87 1.19 13.12
N GLU A 102 6.42 1.13 11.85
CA GLU A 102 5.73 2.22 11.15
C GLU A 102 4.40 2.62 11.81
N CYS A 103 3.72 1.70 12.49
CA CYS A 103 2.48 2.01 13.21
C CYS A 103 2.68 2.94 14.43
N SER A 104 3.93 3.35 14.71
CA SER A 104 4.23 4.39 15.70
C SER A 104 4.00 5.81 15.16
N GLU A 105 3.91 5.98 13.83
CA GLU A 105 3.62 7.27 13.21
C GLU A 105 2.15 7.66 13.41
N GLY A 106 1.90 8.88 13.90
CA GLY A 106 0.55 9.39 14.14
C GLY A 106 -0.34 9.40 12.89
N ALA A 107 0.27 9.66 11.72
CA ALA A 107 -0.42 9.68 10.43
C ALA A 107 -1.11 8.35 10.07
N VAL A 108 -0.59 7.21 10.56
CA VAL A 108 -1.26 5.90 10.39
C VAL A 108 -2.60 5.92 11.11
N TRP A 109 -2.67 6.48 12.31
CA TRP A 109 -3.89 6.52 13.13
C TRP A 109 -4.91 7.53 12.60
N GLU A 110 -4.45 8.64 12.02
CA GLU A 110 -5.30 9.57 11.27
C GLU A 110 -5.94 8.86 10.07
N ALA A 111 -5.16 8.11 9.29
CA ALA A 111 -5.67 7.34 8.16
C ALA A 111 -6.60 6.19 8.60
N MET A 112 -6.32 5.52 9.72
CA MET A 112 -7.21 4.54 10.33
C MET A 112 -8.58 5.16 10.68
N ALA A 113 -8.59 6.34 11.32
CA ALA A 113 -9.82 7.05 11.66
C ALA A 113 -10.58 7.52 10.40
N PHE A 114 -9.86 8.00 9.39
CA PHE A 114 -10.45 8.39 8.10
C PHE A 114 -11.12 7.20 7.40
N GLY A 115 -10.42 6.06 7.31
CA GLY A 115 -10.91 4.88 6.62
C GLY A 115 -12.18 4.30 7.24
N SER A 116 -12.29 4.33 8.58
CA SER A 116 -13.51 3.92 9.26
C SER A 116 -14.63 4.96 9.15
N HIS A 117 -14.33 6.25 9.30
CA HIS A 117 -15.31 7.33 9.16
C HIS A 117 -16.03 7.29 7.80
N TYR A 118 -15.27 7.05 6.72
CA TYR A 118 -15.82 6.94 5.35
C TYR A 118 -16.22 5.52 4.95
N ASN A 119 -16.22 4.57 5.89
CA ASN A 119 -16.63 3.18 5.67
C ASN A 119 -15.92 2.53 4.46
N LEU A 120 -14.61 2.71 4.31
CA LEU A 120 -13.84 2.26 3.14
C LEU A 120 -13.67 0.72 3.08
N ASP A 121 -14.76 0.00 2.82
CA ASP A 121 -14.82 -1.47 2.71
C ASP A 121 -14.15 -2.05 1.45
N ASN A 122 -13.68 -1.20 0.55
CA ASN A 122 -12.76 -1.53 -0.53
C ASN A 122 -11.27 -1.41 -0.14
N LEU A 123 -10.95 -1.02 1.10
CA LEU A 123 -9.59 -0.94 1.62
C LEU A 123 -9.26 -2.15 2.51
N VAL A 124 -8.12 -2.79 2.22
CA VAL A 124 -7.47 -3.79 3.07
C VAL A 124 -6.07 -3.32 3.42
N ALA A 125 -5.78 -3.20 4.70
CA ALA A 125 -4.43 -2.93 5.18
C ALA A 125 -3.83 -4.19 5.83
N VAL A 126 -2.51 -4.34 5.73
CA VAL A 126 -1.75 -5.44 6.33
C VAL A 126 -0.67 -4.85 7.21
N ILE A 127 -0.66 -5.23 8.49
CA ILE A 127 0.48 -4.96 9.38
C ILE A 127 1.38 -6.19 9.34
N ASP A 128 2.60 -6.01 8.83
CA ASP A 128 3.70 -6.95 8.97
C ASP A 128 4.27 -6.86 10.39
N ALA A 129 3.67 -7.62 11.32
CA ALA A 129 4.08 -7.67 12.72
C ALA A 129 5.27 -8.62 12.90
N ASN A 130 6.43 -8.18 12.42
CA ASN A 130 7.68 -8.95 12.41
C ASN A 130 8.51 -8.81 13.69
N ARG A 131 7.97 -8.11 14.71
CA ARG A 131 8.53 -7.82 16.04
C ARG A 131 9.56 -6.68 16.07
N LEU A 132 10.20 -6.36 14.96
CA LEU A 132 11.46 -5.62 14.93
C LEU A 132 11.40 -4.35 14.06
N GLY A 133 11.71 -3.21 14.68
CA GLY A 133 11.98 -1.95 13.99
C GLY A 133 13.38 -1.89 13.38
N GLN A 134 13.90 -0.67 13.21
CA GLN A 134 15.24 -0.45 12.64
C GLN A 134 16.35 -0.78 13.62
N SER A 135 16.32 -0.16 14.82
CA SER A 135 17.36 -0.29 15.84
C SER A 135 16.98 -1.20 16.99
N GLU A 136 15.67 -1.34 17.25
CA GLU A 136 15.13 -2.06 18.40
C GLU A 136 13.84 -2.78 18.02
N ALA A 137 13.29 -3.56 18.96
CA ALA A 137 11.97 -4.15 18.80
C ALA A 137 10.89 -3.08 18.67
N ALA A 138 9.88 -3.33 17.83
CA ALA A 138 8.69 -2.50 17.80
C ALA A 138 7.99 -2.56 19.19
N PRO A 139 7.32 -1.48 19.65
CA PRO A 139 6.83 -1.37 21.02
C PRO A 139 5.96 -2.55 21.48
N LEU A 140 5.11 -3.06 20.58
CA LEU A 140 4.19 -4.16 20.87
C LEU A 140 4.78 -5.55 20.59
N LYS A 141 5.96 -5.66 19.97
CA LYS A 141 6.58 -6.95 19.61
C LYS A 141 5.56 -7.85 18.89
N HIS A 142 5.22 -9.00 19.47
CA HIS A 142 4.19 -9.94 19.01
C HIS A 142 2.96 -9.97 19.93
N ASP A 143 2.64 -8.87 20.61
CA ASP A 143 1.36 -8.71 21.30
C ASP A 143 0.24 -8.45 20.27
N MET A 144 -0.15 -9.54 19.61
CA MET A 144 -1.13 -9.52 18.53
C MET A 144 -2.52 -9.08 19.01
N ASP A 145 -2.83 -9.32 20.28
CA ASP A 145 -4.10 -8.92 20.88
C ASP A 145 -4.17 -7.40 21.05
N VAL A 146 -3.07 -6.73 21.41
CA VAL A 146 -3.05 -5.26 21.45
C VAL A 146 -3.15 -4.65 20.06
N TYR A 147 -2.47 -5.21 19.05
CA TYR A 147 -2.68 -4.78 17.66
C TYR A 147 -4.15 -4.89 17.26
N ARG A 148 -4.76 -6.07 17.48
CA ARG A 148 -6.17 -6.30 17.18
C ARG A 148 -7.07 -5.27 17.85
N LYS A 149 -6.93 -5.11 19.18
CA LYS A 149 -7.75 -4.16 19.96
C LYS A 149 -7.61 -2.73 19.47
N ARG A 150 -6.40 -2.29 19.10
CA ARG A 150 -6.21 -0.95 18.55
C ARG A 150 -6.90 -0.79 17.20
N CYS A 151 -6.78 -1.76 16.30
CA CYS A 151 -7.45 -1.69 14.99
C CYS A 151 -8.98 -1.68 15.13
N GLU A 152 -9.53 -2.55 15.97
CA GLU A 152 -10.97 -2.61 16.26
C GLU A 152 -11.50 -1.33 16.92
N ALA A 153 -10.74 -0.75 17.85
CA ALA A 153 -11.11 0.53 18.49
C ALA A 153 -11.17 1.70 17.50
N PHE A 154 -10.41 1.64 16.41
CA PHE A 154 -10.47 2.62 15.32
C PHE A 154 -11.53 2.27 14.26
N GLY A 155 -12.37 1.26 14.49
CA GLY A 155 -13.51 0.90 13.63
C GLY A 155 -13.19 -0.08 12.49
N TRP A 156 -12.06 -0.78 12.54
CA TRP A 156 -11.65 -1.71 11.49
C TRP A 156 -12.10 -3.14 11.79
N ASN A 157 -12.54 -3.86 10.75
CA ASN A 157 -12.64 -5.31 10.83
C ASN A 157 -11.22 -5.90 10.90
N THR A 158 -10.91 -6.75 11.87
CA THR A 158 -9.53 -7.19 12.08
C THR A 158 -9.38 -8.71 12.08
N TYR A 159 -8.49 -9.22 11.23
CA TYR A 159 -8.04 -10.61 11.25
C TYR A 159 -6.60 -10.66 11.78
N VAL A 160 -6.32 -11.62 12.67
CA VAL A 160 -4.94 -11.94 13.08
C VAL A 160 -4.62 -13.30 12.51
N VAL A 161 -3.50 -13.40 11.80
CA VAL A 161 -3.09 -14.60 11.06
C VAL A 161 -1.61 -14.90 11.28
N ASP A 162 -1.20 -16.14 11.03
CA ASP A 162 0.19 -16.45 10.72
C ASP A 162 0.54 -15.86 9.35
N GLY A 163 1.46 -14.90 9.32
CA GLY A 163 1.86 -14.23 8.10
C GLY A 163 2.74 -15.06 7.18
N HIS A 164 3.12 -16.29 7.59
CA HIS A 164 3.84 -17.25 6.75
C HIS A 164 2.99 -18.45 6.34
N ASP A 165 1.72 -18.49 6.78
CA ASP A 165 0.74 -19.45 6.30
C ASP A 165 -0.06 -18.84 5.13
N VAL A 166 0.26 -19.32 3.92
CA VAL A 166 -0.38 -18.83 2.69
C VAL A 166 -1.87 -19.18 2.67
N GLU A 167 -2.31 -20.28 3.29
CA GLU A 167 -3.71 -20.66 3.38
C GLU A 167 -4.49 -19.70 4.28
N GLU A 168 -3.93 -19.34 5.44
CA GLU A 168 -4.53 -18.34 6.33
C GLU A 168 -4.62 -16.96 5.66
N LEU A 169 -3.57 -16.53 4.96
CA LEU A 169 -3.55 -15.27 4.22
C LEU A 169 -4.61 -15.25 3.12
N CYS A 170 -4.69 -16.30 2.30
CA CYS A 170 -5.71 -16.44 1.26
C CYS A 170 -7.13 -16.37 1.84
N LYS A 171 -7.37 -17.07 2.96
CA LYS A 171 -8.65 -17.05 3.65
C LYS A 171 -9.00 -15.66 4.19
N ALA A 172 -8.08 -14.99 4.87
CA ALA A 172 -8.32 -13.65 5.43
C ALA A 172 -8.58 -12.61 4.32
N LEU A 173 -7.84 -12.66 3.22
CA LEU A 173 -8.05 -11.79 2.06
C LEU A 173 -9.41 -12.05 1.39
N TRP A 174 -9.81 -13.32 1.25
CA TRP A 174 -11.14 -13.67 0.73
C TRP A 174 -12.26 -13.18 1.65
N GLN A 175 -12.13 -13.37 2.97
CA GLN A 175 -13.10 -12.88 3.94
C GLN A 175 -13.17 -11.35 3.95
N ALA A 176 -12.05 -10.65 3.80
CA ALA A 176 -11.99 -9.18 3.71
C ALA A 176 -12.81 -8.62 2.53
N GLN A 177 -12.92 -9.35 1.42
CA GLN A 177 -13.75 -8.95 0.27
C GLN A 177 -15.25 -8.97 0.59
N GLN A 178 -15.67 -9.79 1.55
CA GLN A 178 -17.07 -9.95 1.96
C GLN A 178 -17.50 -8.93 3.02
N VAL A 179 -16.54 -8.30 3.71
CA VAL A 179 -16.82 -7.25 4.70
C VAL A 179 -17.35 -6.00 4.00
N LYS A 180 -18.44 -5.44 4.53
CA LYS A 180 -19.06 -4.20 4.06
C LYS A 180 -19.19 -3.19 5.19
N GLY A 181 -19.21 -1.91 4.83
CA GLY A 181 -19.41 -0.81 5.76
C GLY A 181 -18.23 -0.49 6.68
N LYS A 182 -17.06 -1.12 6.50
CA LYS A 182 -15.82 -0.80 7.23
C LYS A 182 -14.59 -1.35 6.52
N PRO A 183 -13.43 -0.69 6.65
CA PRO A 183 -12.17 -1.21 6.14
C PRO A 183 -11.71 -2.46 6.92
N THR A 184 -10.82 -3.25 6.32
CA THR A 184 -10.26 -4.46 6.95
C THR A 184 -8.78 -4.33 7.21
N MET A 185 -8.35 -4.72 8.41
CA MET A 185 -6.95 -4.87 8.81
C MET A 185 -6.61 -6.35 8.94
N ILE A 186 -5.52 -6.78 8.33
CA ILE A 186 -4.91 -8.10 8.56
C ILE A 186 -3.63 -7.86 9.36
N VAL A 187 -3.60 -8.28 10.61
CA VAL A 187 -2.41 -8.24 11.45
C VAL A 187 -1.68 -9.58 11.30
N ALA A 188 -0.67 -9.59 10.46
CA ALA A 188 0.09 -10.79 10.12
C ALA A 188 1.26 -10.95 11.09
N LYS A 189 1.23 -11.99 11.93
CA LYS A 189 2.37 -12.34 12.78
C LYS A 189 3.46 -12.93 11.90
N THR A 190 4.59 -12.26 11.80
CA THR A 190 5.72 -12.68 10.96
C THR A 190 7.01 -12.68 11.75
N PHE A 191 8.12 -13.04 11.09
CA PHE A 191 9.46 -13.02 11.66
C PHE A 191 10.39 -12.31 10.69
N LYS A 192 11.09 -11.27 11.16
CA LYS A 192 11.99 -10.50 10.30
C LYS A 192 13.15 -11.39 9.84
N GLY A 193 13.43 -11.39 8.54
CA GLY A 193 14.42 -12.29 7.95
C GLY A 193 13.97 -13.75 7.87
N ARG A 194 12.66 -14.01 7.77
CA ARG A 194 12.09 -15.35 7.60
C ARG A 194 12.85 -16.17 6.56
N GLY A 195 13.18 -17.42 6.90
CA GLY A 195 13.86 -18.36 6.01
C GLY A 195 15.38 -18.17 5.96
N LEU A 196 15.93 -17.10 6.54
CA LEU A 196 17.38 -16.88 6.61
C LEU A 196 17.94 -17.48 7.90
N LYS A 197 18.61 -18.63 7.79
CA LYS A 197 19.25 -19.33 8.91
C LYS A 197 20.22 -18.41 9.67
N GLY A 198 20.03 -18.33 10.99
CA GLY A 198 20.84 -17.48 11.88
C GLY A 198 20.58 -15.97 11.77
N ILE A 199 19.57 -15.54 11.00
CA ILE A 199 19.15 -14.14 10.87
C ILE A 199 17.68 -13.97 11.28
N GLU A 200 16.83 -14.95 10.98
CA GLU A 200 15.42 -14.92 11.34
C GLU A 200 15.23 -14.52 12.80
N ASN A 201 14.40 -13.49 13.01
CA ASN A 201 14.04 -12.96 14.32
C ASN A 201 15.22 -12.39 15.14
N THR A 202 16.35 -12.05 14.51
CA THR A 202 17.52 -11.46 15.19
C THR A 202 17.59 -9.94 15.03
N ASP A 203 18.07 -9.26 16.06
CA ASP A 203 18.29 -7.80 16.03
C ASP A 203 19.47 -7.42 15.14
N ASN A 204 19.62 -6.13 14.84
CA ASN A 204 20.79 -5.56 14.16
C ASN A 204 21.02 -6.06 12.71
N TRP A 205 19.99 -6.57 12.03
CA TRP A 205 20.03 -6.94 10.60
C TRP A 205 19.20 -6.02 9.69
N HIS A 206 18.49 -5.04 10.24
CA HIS A 206 17.73 -4.10 9.43
C HIS A 206 18.66 -3.30 8.50
N GLY A 207 18.29 -3.23 7.21
CA GLY A 207 19.04 -2.46 6.21
C GLY A 207 20.42 -3.00 5.87
N LYS A 208 20.79 -4.19 6.36
CA LYS A 208 22.11 -4.80 6.10
C LYS A 208 22.01 -5.86 5.00
N PRO A 209 22.74 -5.71 3.88
CA PRO A 209 22.83 -6.76 2.89
C PRO A 209 23.58 -7.98 3.46
N LEU A 210 23.27 -9.16 2.95
CA LEU A 210 24.07 -10.35 3.22
C LEU A 210 25.44 -10.23 2.52
N PRO A 211 26.54 -10.61 3.18
CA PRO A 211 27.79 -10.91 2.50
C PRO A 211 27.57 -11.96 1.40
N LYS A 212 28.38 -11.90 0.33
CA LYS A 212 28.17 -12.69 -0.89
C LYS A 212 28.09 -14.20 -0.63
N ASP A 213 29.01 -14.74 0.17
CA ASP A 213 29.04 -16.13 0.61
C ASP A 213 27.75 -16.54 1.33
N ARG A 214 27.30 -15.74 2.29
CA ARG A 214 26.04 -15.99 3.03
C ARG A 214 24.81 -15.84 2.15
N ALA A 215 24.86 -14.97 1.14
CA ALA A 215 23.78 -14.82 0.18
C ALA A 215 23.66 -16.07 -0.71
N GLU A 216 24.77 -16.59 -1.23
CA GLU A 216 24.80 -17.82 -2.03
C GLU A 216 24.27 -19.03 -1.24
N GLU A 217 24.67 -19.16 0.03
CA GLU A 217 24.14 -20.21 0.92
C GLU A 217 22.64 -20.06 1.16
N ALA A 218 22.16 -18.85 1.44
CA ALA A 218 20.74 -18.58 1.67
C ALA A 218 19.90 -18.85 0.41
N ILE A 219 20.38 -18.42 -0.77
CA ILE A 219 19.71 -18.68 -2.05
C ILE A 219 19.59 -20.18 -2.28
N LYS A 220 20.69 -20.93 -2.13
CA LYS A 220 20.67 -22.40 -2.30
C LYS A 220 19.70 -23.09 -1.35
N ASP A 221 19.62 -22.63 -0.09
CA ASP A 221 18.68 -23.17 0.90
C ASP A 221 17.23 -22.88 0.52
N LEU A 222 16.93 -21.67 0.04
CA LEU A 222 15.60 -21.28 -0.42
C LEU A 222 15.19 -22.04 -1.69
N GLU A 223 16.08 -22.15 -2.67
CA GLU A 223 15.87 -22.91 -3.90
C GLU A 223 15.56 -24.38 -3.61
N SER A 224 16.22 -24.98 -2.61
CA SER A 224 15.97 -26.37 -2.21
C SER A 224 14.56 -26.62 -1.67
N GLN A 225 13.85 -25.57 -1.28
CA GLN A 225 12.46 -25.63 -0.79
C GLN A 225 11.44 -25.41 -1.91
N ILE A 226 11.86 -24.97 -3.10
CA ILE A 226 10.97 -24.73 -4.24
C ILE A 226 10.62 -26.05 -4.90
N GLN A 227 9.33 -26.40 -4.90
CA GLN A 227 8.85 -27.64 -5.51
C GLN A 227 8.56 -27.49 -7.01
N ASN A 228 8.17 -26.31 -7.47
CA ASN A 228 7.72 -26.06 -8.84
C ASN A 228 8.31 -24.74 -9.40
N PRO A 229 9.59 -24.72 -9.81
CA PRO A 229 10.29 -23.48 -10.17
C PRO A 229 9.80 -22.84 -11.47
N ASN A 230 9.11 -23.59 -12.35
CA ASN A 230 8.65 -23.09 -13.65
C ASN A 230 7.17 -22.67 -13.66
N LYS A 231 6.54 -22.55 -12.48
CA LYS A 231 5.12 -22.19 -12.41
C LYS A 231 4.94 -20.70 -12.66
N THR A 232 4.39 -20.33 -13.81
CA THR A 232 3.99 -18.95 -14.08
C THR A 232 2.77 -18.57 -13.26
N ILE A 233 2.82 -17.41 -12.62
CA ILE A 233 1.69 -16.83 -11.89
C ILE A 233 1.07 -15.75 -12.78
N CYS A 234 -0.17 -15.98 -13.22
CA CYS A 234 -0.94 -14.97 -13.96
C CYS A 234 -1.93 -14.31 -13.00
N PRO A 235 -1.87 -12.98 -12.80
CA PRO A 235 -2.88 -12.30 -12.01
C PRO A 235 -4.24 -12.36 -12.71
N GLU A 236 -5.30 -12.42 -11.91
CA GLU A 236 -6.66 -12.29 -12.44
C GLU A 236 -6.86 -10.89 -13.04
N LEU A 237 -7.62 -10.78 -14.12
CA LEU A 237 -7.92 -9.48 -14.71
C LEU A 237 -8.98 -8.72 -13.90
N PRO A 238 -8.90 -7.38 -13.83
CA PRO A 238 -9.92 -6.55 -13.20
C PRO A 238 -11.19 -6.48 -14.06
N ASN A 239 -12.30 -6.02 -13.46
CA ASN A 239 -13.48 -5.63 -14.22
C ASN A 239 -13.23 -4.29 -14.89
N GLU A 240 -13.67 -4.11 -16.14
CA GLU A 240 -13.55 -2.85 -16.87
C GLU A 240 -14.71 -1.91 -16.53
N ASP A 241 -14.76 -1.41 -15.29
CA ASP A 241 -15.89 -0.64 -14.78
C ASP A 241 -15.53 0.78 -14.29
N THR A 242 -14.27 1.20 -14.41
CA THR A 242 -13.87 2.59 -14.18
C THR A 242 -14.10 3.43 -15.44
N ALA A 243 -14.83 4.53 -15.32
CA ALA A 243 -14.97 5.49 -16.43
C ALA A 243 -13.66 6.27 -16.63
N PRO A 244 -13.29 6.60 -17.88
CA PRO A 244 -12.12 7.45 -18.14
C PRO A 244 -12.34 8.87 -17.61
N ALA A 245 -11.28 9.48 -17.08
CA ALA A 245 -11.29 10.88 -16.69
C ALA A 245 -11.29 11.79 -17.92
N ASP A 246 -12.01 12.93 -17.85
CA ASP A 246 -11.89 13.99 -18.84
C ASP A 246 -10.59 14.78 -18.59
N LEU A 247 -9.73 14.81 -19.61
CA LEU A 247 -8.44 15.51 -19.57
C LEU A 247 -8.54 16.92 -20.18
N SER A 248 -9.74 17.39 -20.51
CA SER A 248 -9.96 18.73 -21.00
C SER A 248 -9.58 19.80 -19.95
N PRO A 249 -9.05 20.97 -20.37
CA PRO A 249 -8.71 22.02 -19.42
C PRO A 249 -9.94 22.53 -18.65
N ILE A 250 -9.81 22.61 -17.33
CA ILE A 250 -10.85 23.22 -16.47
C ILE A 250 -10.80 24.73 -16.66
N THR A 251 -11.91 25.32 -17.11
CA THR A 251 -12.06 26.77 -17.27
C THR A 251 -13.12 27.30 -16.32
N LEU A 252 -12.95 28.56 -15.86
CA LEU A 252 -14.00 29.22 -15.10
C LEU A 252 -15.22 29.46 -16.01
N PRO A 253 -16.45 29.25 -15.52
CA PRO A 253 -17.64 29.49 -16.32
C PRO A 253 -17.83 30.99 -16.64
N SER A 254 -17.20 31.88 -15.87
CA SER A 254 -17.19 33.33 -16.10
C SER A 254 -16.00 34.00 -15.40
N PRO A 255 -15.59 35.21 -15.81
CA PRO A 255 -14.58 35.99 -15.11
C PRO A 255 -15.00 36.36 -13.67
N PRO A 256 -14.05 36.64 -12.76
CA PRO A 256 -14.37 37.13 -11.42
C PRO A 256 -15.23 38.40 -11.43
N ASN A 257 -16.29 38.44 -10.64
CA ASN A 257 -17.24 39.56 -10.57
C ASN A 257 -16.95 40.51 -9.40
N TYR A 258 -15.70 41.01 -9.32
CA TYR A 258 -15.26 41.99 -8.32
C TYR A 258 -15.06 43.37 -8.96
N LYS A 259 -15.33 44.43 -8.22
CA LYS A 259 -15.09 45.82 -8.66
C LYS A 259 -13.86 46.39 -7.98
N ILE A 260 -13.18 47.31 -8.69
CA ILE A 260 -12.06 48.06 -8.11
C ILE A 260 -12.58 48.86 -6.91
N GLY A 261 -11.95 48.64 -5.75
CA GLY A 261 -12.34 49.27 -4.48
C GLY A 261 -13.17 48.37 -3.56
N ASP A 262 -13.65 47.21 -4.04
CA ASP A 262 -14.28 46.22 -3.18
C ASP A 262 -13.28 45.72 -2.13
N LYS A 263 -13.74 45.62 -0.88
CA LYS A 263 -12.98 45.02 0.21
C LYS A 263 -13.52 43.62 0.47
N VAL A 264 -12.76 42.61 0.06
CA VAL A 264 -13.03 41.20 0.33
C VAL A 264 -11.82 40.55 0.98
N HIS A 265 -12.03 39.71 1.98
CA HIS A 265 -10.97 38.88 2.53
C HIS A 265 -10.57 37.82 1.51
N THR A 266 -9.28 37.63 1.27
CA THR A 266 -8.78 36.65 0.29
C THR A 266 -9.30 35.24 0.59
N HIS A 267 -9.38 34.83 1.86
CA HIS A 267 -10.01 33.56 2.27
C HIS A 267 -11.43 33.38 1.70
N THR A 268 -12.24 34.45 1.66
CA THR A 268 -13.58 34.40 1.08
C THR A 268 -13.55 34.37 -0.44
N ALA A 269 -12.63 35.13 -1.04
CA ALA A 269 -12.45 35.18 -2.49
C ALA A 269 -11.92 33.86 -3.06
N ASP A 270 -11.08 33.14 -2.31
CA ASP A 270 -10.51 31.85 -2.68
C ASP A 270 -11.58 30.74 -2.69
N LEU A 271 -12.59 30.83 -1.81
CA LEU A 271 -13.69 29.87 -1.72
C LEU A 271 -14.84 30.17 -2.67
N SER A 272 -15.06 31.44 -3.03
CA SER A 272 -16.18 31.87 -3.88
C SER A 272 -16.32 31.12 -5.23
N PRO A 273 -15.24 30.70 -5.93
CA PRO A 273 -15.37 29.95 -7.18
C PRO A 273 -15.74 28.48 -6.97
N PHE A 274 -15.64 27.96 -5.75
CA PHE A 274 -15.83 26.55 -5.41
C PHE A 274 -17.13 26.26 -4.64
N THR A 275 -17.88 27.29 -4.25
CA THR A 275 -19.20 27.13 -3.63
C THR A 275 -20.27 26.93 -4.70
N LEU A 276 -20.84 25.73 -4.79
CA LEU A 276 -22.09 25.51 -5.52
C LEU A 276 -23.20 26.35 -4.87
N PRO A 277 -24.16 26.92 -5.64
CA PRO A 277 -25.31 27.57 -5.05
C PRO A 277 -26.02 26.56 -4.13
N SER A 278 -26.23 26.95 -2.87
CA SER A 278 -26.99 26.13 -1.92
C SER A 278 -28.35 25.81 -2.53
N PRO A 279 -28.81 24.54 -2.52
CA PRO A 279 -30.18 24.25 -2.91
C PRO A 279 -31.10 25.04 -1.97
N SER A 280 -31.89 25.93 -2.55
CA SER A 280 -32.95 26.65 -1.87
C SER A 280 -33.90 25.60 -1.27
N TYR A 281 -33.94 25.50 0.05
CA TYR A 281 -35.01 24.79 0.76
C TYR A 281 -36.23 25.69 0.89
#